data_AF-A0A2H9PVI2-F1
#
_entry.id   AF-A0A2H9PVI2-F1
#
_cell.length_a   1.000
_cell.length_b   1.000
_cell.length_c   1.000
_cell.angle_alpha   90.00
_cell.angle_beta   90.00
_cell.angle_gamma   90.00
#
_symmetry.space_group_name_H-M   'P 1'
#
loop_
_entity.id
_entity.type
_entity.pdbx_description
1 polymer ?
#
loop_
_entity_poly.entity_id
_entity_poly.type
_entity_poly.pdbx_seq_one_letter_code
_entity_poly.pdbx_strand_id
1 'polypeptide(L)'
;MRKALIDPRASRSIGGSSLLVLTGWNLILQMEKIGDCCKRVARMMPGLNQAKRERLRAVMQSLGEHFSDTMKSYYTQQMPLAMNAELRDPELQQMLTDAGLTVELLLQLRSAVSAVKHMSRSVIVSIQ
;
A
#
# COMPACT_ATOMS: atom_id res chain seq x y z
N MET A 1 9.39 -11.70 -19.63
CA MET A 1 9.49 -11.86 -18.16
C MET A 1 8.28 -12.53 -17.49
N ARG A 2 7.02 -12.29 -17.90
CA ARG A 2 5.86 -13.10 -17.43
C ARG A 2 6.09 -14.62 -17.53
N LYS A 3 6.81 -15.08 -18.56
CA LYS A 3 7.14 -16.50 -18.77
C LYS A 3 8.00 -17.12 -17.66
N ALA A 4 8.81 -16.34 -16.94
CA ALA A 4 9.68 -16.86 -15.87
C ALA A 4 8.90 -17.17 -14.57
N LEU A 5 7.77 -16.48 -14.34
CA LEU A 5 6.88 -16.72 -13.19
C LEU A 5 5.93 -17.90 -13.40
N ILE A 6 5.86 -18.43 -14.64
CA ILE A 6 5.05 -19.59 -15.00
C ILE A 6 5.90 -20.87 -14.98
N ASP A 7 7.24 -20.75 -14.89
CA ASP A 7 8.14 -21.90 -14.85
C ASP A 7 8.15 -22.55 -13.45
N PRO A 8 7.65 -23.79 -13.30
CA PRO A 8 7.61 -24.50 -12.01
C PRO A 8 8.99 -24.84 -11.45
N ARG A 9 10.06 -24.71 -12.24
CA ARG A 9 11.44 -24.94 -11.78
C ARG A 9 11.99 -23.74 -11.02
N ALA A 10 11.67 -22.53 -11.46
CA ALA A 10 12.07 -21.29 -10.81
C ALA A 10 11.33 -21.07 -9.47
N SER A 11 10.07 -21.50 -9.36
CA SER A 11 9.35 -21.45 -8.08
C SER A 11 9.87 -22.48 -7.07
N ARG A 12 10.19 -23.69 -7.54
CA ARG A 12 10.79 -24.76 -6.71
C ARG A 12 12.16 -24.39 -6.15
N SER A 13 13.00 -23.66 -6.90
CA SER A 13 14.32 -23.24 -6.41
C SER A 13 14.26 -22.14 -5.33
N ILE A 14 13.13 -21.44 -5.20
CA ILE A 14 12.91 -20.38 -4.18
C ILE A 14 12.18 -20.94 -2.95
N GLY A 15 11.77 -22.23 -2.96
CA GLY A 15 11.10 -22.88 -1.82
C GLY A 15 9.70 -22.36 -1.50
N GLY A 16 9.13 -21.49 -2.34
CA GLY A 16 7.78 -20.95 -2.21
C GLY A 16 6.84 -21.49 -3.28
N SER A 17 5.54 -21.58 -2.97
CA SER A 17 4.52 -21.82 -4.00
C SER A 17 4.59 -20.71 -5.06
N SER A 18 4.30 -21.01 -6.33
CA SER A 18 4.31 -20.00 -7.41
C SER A 18 3.41 -18.79 -7.07
N LEU A 19 2.38 -19.00 -6.25
CA LEU A 19 1.50 -17.96 -5.73
C LEU A 19 2.24 -17.02 -4.75
N LEU A 20 3.01 -17.54 -3.81
CA LEU A 20 3.80 -16.73 -2.86
C LEU A 20 4.83 -15.85 -3.56
N VAL A 21 5.50 -16.38 -4.59
CA VAL A 21 6.46 -15.63 -5.41
C VAL A 21 5.77 -14.50 -6.17
N LEU A 22 4.60 -14.78 -6.77
CA LEU A 22 3.80 -13.78 -7.47
C LEU A 22 3.28 -12.69 -6.52
N THR A 23 2.80 -13.07 -5.33
CA THR A 23 2.34 -12.14 -4.31
C THR A 23 3.49 -11.26 -3.82
N GLY A 24 4.66 -11.83 -3.52
CA GLY A 24 5.84 -11.07 -3.14
C GLY A 24 6.25 -10.05 -4.20
N TRP A 25 6.22 -10.44 -5.47
CA TRP A 25 6.51 -9.53 -6.58
C TRP A 25 5.49 -8.38 -6.66
N ASN A 26 4.19 -8.68 -6.56
CA ASN A 26 3.14 -7.66 -6.55
C ASN A 26 3.31 -6.69 -5.38
N LEU A 27 3.67 -7.17 -4.19
CA LEU A 27 3.94 -6.32 -3.04
C LEU A 27 5.07 -5.34 -3.32
N ILE A 28 6.19 -5.82 -3.89
CA ILE A 28 7.33 -4.96 -4.23
C ILE A 28 6.91 -3.83 -5.19
N LEU A 29 6.14 -4.15 -6.24
CA LEU A 29 5.67 -3.13 -7.19
C LEU A 29 4.77 -2.08 -6.53
N GLN A 30 3.90 -2.49 -5.61
CA GLN A 30 3.05 -1.54 -4.88
C GLN A 30 3.86 -0.71 -3.88
N MET A 31 4.86 -1.31 -3.21
CA MET A 31 5.77 -0.59 -2.31
C MET A 31 6.54 0.50 -3.05
N GLU A 32 7.05 0.22 -4.25
CA GLU A 32 7.71 1.20 -5.11
C GLU A 32 6.76 2.36 -5.44
N LYS A 33 5.53 2.04 -5.86
CA LYS A 33 4.50 3.03 -6.16
C LYS A 33 4.17 3.92 -4.95
N ILE A 34 4.06 3.34 -3.74
CA ILE A 34 3.84 4.10 -2.50
C ILE A 34 5.02 5.03 -2.24
N GLY A 35 6.25 4.51 -2.34
CA GLY A 35 7.47 5.31 -2.16
C GLY A 35 7.53 6.51 -3.11
N ASP A 36 7.16 6.31 -4.38
CA ASP A 36 7.12 7.39 -5.37
C ASP A 36 6.03 8.42 -5.08
N CYS A 37 4.85 7.99 -4.63
CA CYS A 37 3.79 8.90 -4.17
C CYS A 37 4.29 9.74 -2.98
N CYS A 38 4.93 9.11 -1.99
CA CYS A 38 5.50 9.80 -0.83
C CYS A 38 6.57 10.83 -1.22
N LYS A 39 7.46 10.51 -2.16
CA LYS A 39 8.45 11.48 -2.70
C LYS A 39 7.76 12.68 -3.34
N ARG A 40 6.70 12.48 -4.12
CA ARG A 40 5.95 13.57 -4.75
C ARG A 40 5.25 14.43 -3.69
N VAL A 41 4.62 13.82 -2.68
CA VAL A 41 4.01 14.52 -1.55
C VAL A 41 5.05 15.39 -0.83
N ALA A 42 6.24 14.84 -0.53
CA ALA A 42 7.31 15.58 0.13
C ALA A 42 7.74 16.84 -0.65
N ARG A 43 7.82 16.76 -1.99
CA ARG A 43 8.14 17.92 -2.86
C ARG A 43 7.08 19.02 -2.81
N MET A 44 5.82 18.67 -2.53
CA MET A 44 4.70 19.61 -2.44
C MET A 44 4.54 20.24 -1.05
N MET A 45 5.20 19.69 -0.01
CA MET A 45 5.09 20.17 1.37
C MET A 45 5.47 21.64 1.59
N PRO A 46 6.52 22.20 0.95
CA PRO A 46 6.90 23.60 1.17
C PRO A 46 5.77 24.60 0.88
N GLY A 47 4.88 24.29 -0.08
CA GLY A 47 3.75 25.14 -0.47
C GLY A 47 2.52 25.03 0.42
N LEU A 48 2.54 24.22 1.48
CA LEU A 48 1.41 24.03 2.39
C LEU A 48 1.49 24.95 3.61
N ASN A 49 0.36 25.56 3.96
CA ASN A 49 0.19 26.24 5.25
C ASN A 49 0.15 25.23 6.42
N GLN A 50 0.28 25.73 7.65
CA GLN A 50 0.36 24.88 8.84
C GLN A 50 -0.85 23.95 9.01
N ALA A 51 -2.06 24.45 8.79
CA ALA A 51 -3.28 23.64 8.90
C ALA A 51 -3.30 22.46 7.90
N LYS A 52 -2.90 22.69 6.65
CA LYS A 52 -2.78 21.64 5.63
C LYS A 52 -1.68 20.64 5.96
N ARG A 53 -0.56 21.09 6.54
CA ARG A 53 0.52 20.21 7.00
C ARG A 53 0.05 19.27 8.11
N GLU A 54 -0.74 19.76 9.05
CA GLU A 54 -1.27 18.93 10.14
C GLU A 54 -2.24 17.86 9.62
N ARG A 55 -3.15 18.26 8.72
CA ARG A 55 -4.06 17.31 8.05
C ARG A 55 -3.30 16.27 7.23
N LEU A 56 -2.27 16.71 6.49
CA LEU A 56 -1.41 15.80 5.75
C LEU A 56 -0.69 14.81 6.69
N ARG A 57 -0.21 15.26 7.85
CA ARG A 57 0.42 14.38 8.85
C ARG A 57 -0.55 13.29 9.31
N ALA A 58 -1.79 13.66 9.67
CA ALA A 58 -2.80 12.70 10.11
C ALA A 58 -3.09 11.64 9.03
N VAL A 59 -3.25 12.07 7.77
CA VAL A 59 -3.46 11.15 6.64
C VAL A 59 -2.26 10.23 6.43
N MET A 60 -1.04 10.77 6.44
CA MET A 60 0.19 9.99 6.25
C MET A 60 0.42 8.99 7.39
N GLN A 61 0.05 9.35 8.62
CA GLN A 61 0.11 8.45 9.76
C GLN A 61 -0.82 7.26 9.56
N SER A 62 -2.10 7.50 9.24
CA SER A 62 -3.08 6.44 9.00
C SER A 62 -2.69 5.55 7.81
N LEU A 63 -2.18 6.15 6.72
CA LEU A 63 -1.62 5.40 5.59
C LEU A 63 -0.44 4.51 6.02
N GLY A 64 0.43 5.02 6.88
CA GLY A 64 1.57 4.27 7.44
C GLY A 64 1.13 3.09 8.30
N GLU A 65 0.09 3.27 9.11
CA GLU A 65 -0.52 2.19 9.91
C GLU A 65 -1.11 1.09 9.01
N HIS A 66 -1.87 1.46 7.96
CA HIS A 66 -2.37 0.51 6.97
C HIS A 66 -1.27 -0.30 6.29
N PHE A 67 -0.22 0.40 5.86
CA PHE A 67 0.92 -0.23 5.23
C PHE A 67 1.59 -1.21 6.20
N SER A 68 1.83 -0.79 7.44
CA SER A 68 2.43 -1.61 8.49
C SER A 68 1.62 -2.87 8.77
N ASP A 69 0.30 -2.75 8.91
CA ASP A 69 -0.57 -3.90 9.18
C ASP A 69 -0.64 -4.87 7.99
N THR A 70 -0.63 -4.35 6.76
CA THR A 70 -0.54 -5.16 5.55
C THR A 70 0.77 -5.95 5.49
N MET A 71 1.91 -5.29 5.77
CA MET A 71 3.22 -5.95 5.76
C MET A 71 3.38 -6.94 6.90
N LYS A 72 2.88 -6.62 8.10
CA LYS A 72 2.83 -7.56 9.22
C LYS A 72 1.99 -8.77 8.88
N SER A 73 0.83 -8.60 8.26
CA SER A 73 -0.02 -9.70 7.80
C SER A 73 0.74 -10.61 6.82
N TYR A 74 1.47 -10.02 5.86
CA TYR A 74 2.29 -10.78 4.93
C TYR A 74 3.38 -11.62 5.61
N TYR A 75 4.14 -11.03 6.53
CA TYR A 75 5.23 -11.77 7.20
C TYR A 75 4.74 -12.78 8.25
N THR A 76 3.65 -12.46 8.95
CA THR A 76 3.11 -13.31 10.03
C THR A 76 2.06 -14.30 9.53
N GLN A 77 1.64 -14.20 8.26
CA GLN A 77 0.56 -14.98 7.66
C GLN A 77 -0.78 -14.86 8.43
N GLN A 78 -0.97 -13.74 9.14
CA GLN A 78 -2.19 -13.46 9.91
C GLN A 78 -3.20 -12.69 9.05
N MET A 79 -4.17 -13.42 8.48
CA MET A 79 -5.25 -12.84 7.66
C MET A 79 -6.03 -11.70 8.33
N PRO A 80 -6.35 -11.73 9.65
CA PRO A 80 -7.12 -10.66 10.29
C PRO A 80 -6.49 -9.27 10.17
N LEU A 81 -5.14 -9.19 10.14
CA LEU A 81 -4.43 -7.92 9.98
C LEU A 81 -4.64 -7.28 8.60
N ALA A 82 -4.65 -8.09 7.53
CA ALA A 82 -4.95 -7.61 6.19
C ALA A 82 -6.42 -7.21 6.02
N MET A 83 -7.35 -7.97 6.61
CA MET A 83 -8.78 -7.63 6.60
C MET A 83 -9.06 -6.31 7.33
N ASN A 84 -8.42 -6.09 8.49
CA ASN A 84 -8.54 -4.83 9.23
C ASN A 84 -7.99 -3.63 8.44
N ALA A 85 -6.96 -3.83 7.60
CA ALA A 85 -6.48 -2.80 6.68
C ALA A 85 -7.48 -2.52 5.54
N GLU A 86 -8.22 -3.52 5.05
CA GLU A 86 -9.25 -3.31 4.04
C GLU A 86 -10.50 -2.59 4.60
N LEU A 87 -10.90 -2.93 5.83
CA LEU A 87 -12.07 -2.32 6.49
C LEU A 87 -11.92 -0.83 6.78
N ARG A 88 -10.68 -0.34 6.98
CA ARG A 88 -10.38 1.06 7.26
C ARG A 88 -10.16 1.90 5.97
N ASP A 89 -10.16 1.28 4.79
CA ASP A 89 -10.02 2.00 3.50
C ASP A 89 -11.08 3.11 3.30
N PRO A 90 -12.39 2.91 3.61
CA PRO A 90 -13.39 3.96 3.49
C PRO A 90 -13.10 5.18 4.37
N GLU A 91 -12.65 4.97 5.61
CA GLU A 91 -12.30 6.05 6.54
C GLU A 91 -11.14 6.89 6.00
N LEU A 92 -10.11 6.22 5.45
CA LEU A 92 -8.95 6.90 4.86
C LEU A 92 -9.34 7.69 3.60
N GLN A 93 -10.24 7.18 2.77
CA GLN A 93 -10.78 7.91 1.62
C GLN A 93 -11.61 9.14 2.04
N GLN A 94 -12.37 9.02 3.13
CA GLN A 94 -13.13 10.13 3.69
C GLN A 94 -12.19 11.21 4.24
N MET A 95 -11.18 10.84 5.03
CA MET A 95 -10.18 11.77 5.53
C MET A 95 -9.47 12.53 4.41
N LEU A 96 -9.15 11.86 3.29
CA LEU A 96 -8.58 12.52 2.12
C LEU A 96 -9.52 13.57 1.54
N THR A 97 -10.80 13.28 1.46
CA THR A 97 -11.81 14.21 0.94
C THR A 97 -11.95 15.44 1.84
N ASP A 98 -11.93 15.23 3.16
CA ASP A 98 -12.10 16.29 4.16
C ASP A 98 -10.83 17.11 4.41
N ALA A 99 -9.67 16.60 3.97
CA ALA A 99 -8.38 17.23 4.23
C ALA A 99 -8.23 18.62 3.56
N GLY A 100 -9.02 18.93 2.52
CA GLY A 100 -8.94 20.23 1.83
C GLY A 100 -7.56 20.50 1.22
N LEU A 101 -6.88 19.43 0.81
CA LEU A 101 -5.58 19.46 0.16
C LEU A 101 -5.72 19.84 -1.31
N THR A 102 -4.62 20.21 -1.97
CA THR A 102 -4.65 20.48 -3.41
C THR A 102 -5.03 19.21 -4.18
N VAL A 103 -5.70 19.37 -5.32
CA VAL A 103 -6.13 18.25 -6.17
C VAL A 103 -4.95 17.33 -6.51
N GLU A 104 -3.80 17.91 -6.83
CA GLU A 104 -2.58 17.15 -7.15
C GLU A 104 -2.12 16.28 -5.98
N LEU A 105 -2.15 16.83 -4.76
CA LEU A 105 -1.72 16.11 -3.56
C LEU A 105 -2.71 15.02 -3.18
N LEU A 106 -4.02 15.27 -3.36
CA LEU A 106 -5.05 14.26 -3.21
C LEU A 106 -4.88 13.10 -4.18
N LEU A 107 -4.52 13.37 -5.44
CA LEU A 107 -4.27 12.32 -6.43
C LEU A 107 -3.11 11.41 -6.03
N GLN A 108 -2.00 11.98 -5.53
CA GLN A 108 -0.86 11.18 -5.07
C GLN A 108 -1.23 10.32 -3.85
N LEU A 109 -1.95 10.89 -2.89
CA LEU A 109 -2.37 10.15 -1.70
C LEU A 109 -3.38 9.04 -2.03
N ARG A 110 -4.38 9.32 -2.88
CA ARG A 110 -5.33 8.29 -3.35
C ARG A 110 -4.63 7.16 -4.09
N SER A 111 -3.62 7.48 -4.89
CA SER A 111 -2.78 6.49 -5.58
C SER A 111 -2.02 5.59 -4.59
N ALA A 112 -1.49 6.17 -3.51
CA ALA A 112 -0.83 5.42 -2.44
C ALA A 112 -1.80 4.54 -1.64
N VAL A 113 -2.98 5.05 -1.28
CA VAL A 113 -4.03 4.27 -0.61
C VAL A 113 -4.46 3.08 -1.46
N SER A 114 -4.71 3.32 -2.76
CA SER A 114 -5.05 2.25 -3.71
C SER A 114 -3.94 1.20 -3.79
N ALA A 115 -2.67 1.60 -3.78
CA ALA A 115 -1.55 0.66 -3.78
C ALA A 115 -1.54 -0.23 -2.54
N VAL A 116 -1.72 0.35 -1.34
CA VAL A 116 -1.83 -0.42 -0.09
C VAL A 116 -3.02 -1.37 -0.10
N LYS A 117 -4.17 -0.95 -0.65
CA LYS A 117 -5.34 -1.81 -0.83
C LYS A 117 -5.06 -3.00 -1.73
N HIS A 118 -4.35 -2.79 -2.85
CA HIS A 118 -3.93 -3.88 -3.72
C HIS A 118 -2.95 -4.84 -3.03
N MET A 119 -2.05 -4.31 -2.18
CA MET A 119 -1.18 -5.14 -1.33
C MET A 119 -2.01 -6.03 -0.40
N SER A 120 -2.91 -5.44 0.40
CA SER A 120 -3.74 -6.18 1.36
C SER A 120 -4.51 -7.32 0.69
N ARG A 121 -5.17 -7.05 -0.45
CA ARG A 121 -5.88 -8.09 -1.22
C ARG A 121 -4.98 -9.20 -1.72
N SER A 122 -3.78 -8.86 -2.18
CA SER A 122 -2.81 -9.86 -2.64
C SER A 122 -2.35 -10.77 -1.49
N VAL A 123 -2.20 -10.20 -0.29
CA VAL A 123 -1.86 -10.94 0.93
C VAL A 123 -3.00 -11.88 1.34
N ILE A 124 -4.24 -11.39 1.37
CA ILE A 124 -5.43 -12.21 1.71
C ILE A 124 -5.52 -13.43 0.80
N VAL A 125 -5.40 -13.24 -0.52
CA VAL A 125 -5.47 -14.34 -1.50
C VAL A 125 -4.32 -15.33 -1.34
N SER A 126 -3.15 -14.88 -0.87
CA SER A 126 -1.99 -15.78 -0.69
C SER A 126 -2.02 -16.62 0.59
N ILE A 127 -2.81 -16.21 1.59
CA ILE A 127 -2.96 -16.92 2.86
C ILE A 127 -4.08 -17.99 2.77
N GLN A 128 -5.06 -17.81 1.88
CA GLN A 128 -6.14 -18.77 1.60
C GLN A 128 -5.63 -19.99 0.83
#